data_AF-A0A7L0WNF3-F1
#
_entry.id   AF-A0A7L0WNF3-F1
#
_cell.length_a   1.000
_cell.length_b   1.000
_cell.length_c   1.000
_cell.angle_alpha   90.00
_cell.angle_beta   90.00
_cell.angle_gamma   90.00
#
_symmetry.space_group_name_H-M   'P 1'
#
loop_
_entity.id
_entity.type
_entity.pdbx_description
1 polymer ?
#
loop_
_entity_poly.entity_id
_entity_poly.type
_entity_poly.pdbx_seq_one_letter_code
_entity_poly.pdbx_strand_id
1 'polypeptide(L)'
;MEPRGVVKAFPKRKKVGDGVGKGVPPKIAGEGAGGPAGWLKPVTAYVLQAGIGQARAEIFRKQIIHNGGRVRSRLSSEVTHVVVAEDMDCPRALRLLKLARLPSGVRLVKASWLSACIRDQELLSTAGYGVLVPRRREGDPNGKAAFKASALLSAPVPFCSLPEARAHCFLSPHRGILMLRKVCDDEDSEGEDASVTQGDLEALISGRYPMKSSEETGDSSSTVAQPASKWVCAHSSNSKKENHNQCITEKLEVLAKAYSVQGDKWRALGYAKAINALKSYHKPVTSFQEACKIPGIGKRMAEKILEILESGHLRKLDHISESVPVLELFSNIWGAGVKTAQAWYQQGFRTLDDIRTKASLTSQQAVGLKHYEDFLERMPREEAAEIEQTVRQAALALKPGLVCVACGSYRRGKATCGDVDVLVTHPDGQSHRGVFSKLLDSLHRSG
;
A
#
# COMPACT_ATOMS: atom_id res chain seq x y z
N MET A 1 29.31 39.14 -14.20
CA MET A 1 29.85 37.99 -13.45
C MET A 1 28.72 36.99 -13.30
N GLU A 2 28.74 35.96 -14.14
CA GLU A 2 27.72 34.91 -14.16
C GLU A 2 28.33 33.60 -13.60
N PRO A 3 27.56 32.79 -12.85
CA PRO A 3 28.07 31.59 -12.22
C PRO A 3 28.24 30.46 -13.26
N ARG A 4 29.47 29.95 -13.33
CA ARG A 4 29.91 28.85 -14.19
C ARG A 4 29.08 27.59 -13.92
N GLY A 5 28.26 27.21 -14.90
CA GLY A 5 27.54 25.94 -14.92
C GLY A 5 28.49 24.75 -15.11
N VAL A 6 28.23 23.68 -14.37
CA VAL A 6 28.96 22.40 -14.45
C VAL A 6 28.73 21.76 -15.82
N VAL A 7 29.83 21.58 -16.56
CA VAL A 7 29.89 20.95 -17.88
C VAL A 7 29.68 19.43 -17.72
N LYS A 8 28.68 18.88 -18.42
CA LYS A 8 28.46 17.43 -18.53
C LYS A 8 29.62 16.78 -19.29
N ALA A 9 30.56 16.17 -18.58
CA ALA A 9 31.49 15.21 -19.16
C ALA A 9 30.72 13.92 -19.46
N PHE A 10 30.53 13.58 -20.74
CA PHE A 10 30.47 12.24 -21.36
C PHE A 10 29.70 12.32 -22.70
N PRO A 11 30.34 12.11 -23.86
CA PRO A 11 29.65 12.01 -25.14
C PRO A 11 28.94 10.66 -25.31
N LYS A 12 27.67 10.69 -25.75
CA LYS A 12 26.91 9.49 -26.14
C LYS A 12 27.54 8.86 -27.38
N ARG A 13 28.07 7.63 -27.27
CA ARG A 13 28.48 6.84 -28.44
C ARG A 13 27.25 6.35 -29.22
N LYS A 14 27.22 6.71 -30.50
CA LYS A 14 26.27 6.25 -31.52
C LYS A 14 26.65 4.81 -31.91
N LYS A 15 25.73 3.86 -31.79
CA LYS A 15 25.96 2.48 -32.25
C LYS A 15 25.78 2.45 -33.77
N VAL A 16 26.88 2.23 -34.48
CA VAL A 16 26.88 1.92 -35.92
C VAL A 16 26.35 0.49 -36.05
N GLY A 17 25.26 0.32 -36.79
CA GLY A 17 24.76 -0.98 -37.20
C GLY A 17 25.05 -1.14 -38.68
N ASP A 18 26.07 -1.93 -39.01
CA ASP A 18 26.30 -2.38 -40.37
C ASP A 18 25.21 -3.39 -40.76
N GLY A 19 24.56 -3.10 -41.88
CA GLY A 19 23.63 -4.00 -42.53
C GLY A 19 24.35 -4.85 -43.57
N VAL A 20 24.18 -6.16 -43.48
CA VAL A 20 24.22 -7.06 -44.63
C VAL A 20 23.09 -8.08 -44.42
N GLY A 21 22.13 -8.07 -45.35
CA GLY A 21 20.97 -8.96 -45.33
C GLY A 21 21.21 -10.29 -46.03
N LYS A 22 20.39 -11.28 -45.69
CA LYS A 22 19.59 -12.13 -46.61
C LYS A 22 18.97 -13.30 -45.84
N GLY A 23 17.74 -13.65 -46.21
CA GLY A 23 17.20 -15.00 -46.07
C GLY A 23 16.10 -15.20 -45.03
N VAL A 24 14.84 -15.05 -45.45
CA VAL A 24 13.70 -15.76 -44.85
C VAL A 24 13.69 -17.17 -45.47
N PRO A 25 13.53 -18.26 -44.66
CA PRO A 25 12.30 -19.08 -44.71
C PRO A 25 12.00 -19.81 -43.37
N PRO A 26 11.02 -20.72 -43.29
CA PRO A 26 9.59 -20.47 -43.19
C PRO A 26 8.97 -20.99 -41.85
N LYS A 27 7.67 -20.71 -41.69
CA LYS A 27 6.75 -21.24 -40.67
C LYS A 27 6.87 -22.76 -40.46
N ILE A 28 6.81 -23.18 -39.20
CA ILE A 28 6.18 -24.46 -38.79
C ILE A 28 5.07 -24.11 -37.80
N ALA A 29 3.88 -24.59 -38.11
CA ALA A 29 2.65 -24.42 -37.36
C ALA A 29 2.62 -25.35 -36.14
N GLY A 30 2.09 -24.84 -35.03
CA GLY A 30 1.50 -25.60 -33.94
C GLY A 30 0.18 -24.93 -33.59
N GLU A 31 -0.91 -25.65 -33.79
CA GLU A 31 -2.28 -25.16 -33.89
C GLU A 31 -2.83 -24.63 -32.55
N GLY A 32 -3.61 -23.57 -32.67
CA GLY A 32 -4.35 -22.90 -31.59
C GLY A 32 -5.09 -21.71 -32.20
N ALA A 33 -6.26 -21.97 -32.78
CA ALA A 33 -7.05 -21.03 -33.57
C ALA A 33 -7.52 -19.80 -32.77
N GLY A 34 -7.47 -18.63 -33.42
CA GLY A 34 -8.11 -17.39 -32.95
C GLY A 34 -7.49 -16.14 -33.57
N GLY A 35 -7.98 -15.69 -34.73
CA GLY A 35 -7.65 -14.34 -35.24
C GLY A 35 -8.11 -13.24 -34.26
N PRO A 36 -7.72 -11.95 -34.45
CA PRO A 36 -8.19 -10.87 -33.59
C PRO A 36 -9.72 -10.86 -33.62
N ALA A 37 -10.31 -11.31 -32.52
CA ALA A 37 -11.72 -11.56 -32.43
C ALA A 37 -12.42 -10.19 -32.47
N GLY A 38 -12.98 -9.86 -33.64
CA GLY A 38 -13.56 -8.55 -33.93
C GLY A 38 -14.94 -8.37 -33.33
N TRP A 39 -15.18 -8.88 -32.12
CA TRP A 39 -16.50 -8.83 -31.48
C TRP A 39 -16.81 -7.45 -30.89
N LEU A 40 -15.82 -6.57 -30.68
CA LEU A 40 -16.04 -5.15 -30.33
C LEU A 40 -16.21 -4.21 -31.53
N LYS A 41 -16.28 -4.72 -32.77
CA LYS A 41 -16.49 -3.91 -34.00
C LYS A 41 -17.61 -2.85 -33.92
N PRO A 42 -18.79 -3.09 -33.30
CA PRO A 42 -19.85 -2.07 -33.22
C PRO A 42 -19.63 -1.03 -32.10
N VAL A 43 -18.58 -1.18 -31.29
CA VAL A 43 -18.32 -0.31 -30.13
C VAL A 43 -17.36 0.80 -30.50
N THR A 44 -17.86 2.03 -30.48
CA THR A 44 -17.05 3.24 -30.46
C THR A 44 -17.12 3.82 -29.06
N ALA A 45 -16.06 3.62 -28.27
CA ALA A 45 -16.04 3.95 -26.86
C ALA A 45 -15.28 5.26 -26.57
N TYR A 46 -15.81 6.04 -25.64
CA TYR A 46 -15.10 7.12 -24.97
C TYR A 46 -14.85 6.71 -23.51
N VAL A 47 -13.58 6.61 -23.11
CA VAL A 47 -13.19 6.24 -21.74
C VAL A 47 -12.92 7.51 -20.94
N LEU A 48 -13.79 7.80 -19.96
CA LEU A 48 -13.67 8.93 -19.07
C LEU A 48 -12.60 8.64 -18.01
N GLN A 49 -11.49 9.39 -18.05
CA GLN A 49 -10.36 9.17 -17.15
C GLN A 49 -10.67 9.46 -15.68
N ALA A 50 -11.64 10.34 -15.42
CA ALA A 50 -12.06 10.70 -14.07
C ALA A 50 -12.66 9.47 -13.35
N GLY A 51 -12.04 9.07 -12.24
CA GLY A 51 -12.43 7.90 -11.44
C GLY A 51 -11.77 6.58 -11.87
N ILE A 52 -11.47 6.38 -13.17
CA ILE A 52 -10.83 5.14 -13.66
C ILE A 52 -9.28 5.18 -13.49
N GLY A 53 -8.68 6.37 -13.56
CA GLY A 53 -7.22 6.55 -13.52
C GLY A 53 -6.56 6.37 -14.90
N GLN A 54 -5.43 7.05 -15.12
CA GLN A 54 -4.79 7.14 -16.44
C GLN A 54 -4.30 5.79 -16.98
N ALA A 55 -3.56 5.03 -16.17
CA ALA A 55 -2.99 3.75 -16.59
C ALA A 55 -4.07 2.73 -16.98
N ARG A 56 -5.13 2.60 -16.16
CA ARG A 56 -6.26 1.71 -16.44
C ARG A 56 -7.08 2.15 -17.65
N ALA A 57 -7.30 3.46 -17.82
CA ALA A 57 -7.95 3.99 -19.01
C ALA A 57 -7.13 3.71 -20.28
N GLU A 58 -5.80 3.82 -20.24
CA GLU A 58 -4.93 3.47 -21.37
C GLU A 58 -4.97 1.98 -21.71
N ILE A 59 -4.99 1.10 -20.71
CA ILE A 59 -5.16 -0.35 -20.90
C ILE A 59 -6.50 -0.63 -21.58
N PHE A 60 -7.60 -0.07 -21.09
CA PHE A 60 -8.91 -0.23 -21.72
C PHE A 60 -8.94 0.27 -23.16
N ARG A 61 -8.33 1.42 -23.45
CA ARG A 61 -8.25 1.93 -24.83
C ARG A 61 -7.50 0.97 -25.76
N LYS A 62 -6.37 0.42 -25.30
CA LYS A 62 -5.59 -0.58 -26.06
C LYS A 62 -6.39 -1.86 -26.27
N GLN A 63 -7.09 -2.35 -25.25
CA GLN A 63 -7.90 -3.56 -25.33
C GLN A 63 -9.11 -3.41 -26.25
N ILE A 64 -9.78 -2.24 -26.25
CA ILE A 64 -10.89 -1.96 -27.17
C ILE A 64 -10.40 -1.99 -28.62
N ILE A 65 -9.26 -1.35 -28.92
CA ILE A 65 -8.68 -1.33 -30.26
C ILE A 65 -8.22 -2.73 -30.68
N HIS A 66 -7.59 -3.48 -29.77
CA HIS A 66 -7.09 -4.83 -30.02
C HIS A 66 -8.21 -5.80 -30.43
N ASN A 67 -9.38 -5.70 -29.78
CA ASN A 67 -10.55 -6.55 -30.06
C ASN A 67 -11.50 -5.96 -31.14
N GLY A 68 -10.99 -5.02 -31.95
CA GLY A 68 -11.67 -4.51 -33.15
C GLY A 68 -12.63 -3.33 -32.94
N GLY A 69 -12.74 -2.77 -31.73
CA GLY A 69 -13.51 -1.56 -31.45
C GLY A 69 -12.75 -0.26 -31.74
N ARG A 70 -13.45 0.88 -31.66
CA ARG A 70 -12.88 2.21 -31.89
C ARG A 70 -12.87 3.03 -30.60
N VAL A 71 -11.82 3.82 -30.40
CA VAL A 71 -11.71 4.74 -29.25
C VAL A 71 -11.62 6.17 -29.75
N ARG A 72 -12.42 7.07 -29.18
CA ARG A 72 -12.32 8.52 -29.45
C ARG A 72 -11.76 9.25 -28.23
N SER A 73 -10.91 10.25 -28.47
CA SER A 73 -10.31 11.11 -27.45
C SER A 73 -11.21 12.29 -27.05
N ARG A 74 -12.27 12.54 -27.83
CA ARG A 74 -13.31 13.55 -27.59
C ARG A 74 -14.68 12.93 -27.82
N LEU A 75 -15.71 13.41 -27.13
CA LEU A 75 -17.08 13.02 -27.41
C LEU A 75 -17.50 13.57 -28.77
N SER A 76 -17.94 12.68 -29.66
CA SER A 76 -18.50 13.00 -30.96
C SER A 76 -19.79 12.20 -31.17
N SER A 77 -20.57 12.55 -32.20
CA SER A 77 -21.82 11.84 -32.57
C SER A 77 -21.62 10.37 -32.93
N GLU A 78 -20.38 9.92 -33.13
CA GLU A 78 -20.03 8.54 -33.45
C GLU A 78 -19.82 7.64 -32.23
N VAL A 79 -19.79 8.22 -31.01
CA VAL A 79 -19.54 7.47 -29.78
C VAL A 79 -20.81 6.70 -29.39
N THR A 80 -20.73 5.38 -29.31
CA THR A 80 -21.86 4.53 -28.90
C THR A 80 -21.86 4.25 -27.40
N HIS A 81 -20.68 4.21 -26.76
CA HIS A 81 -20.53 3.89 -25.34
C HIS A 81 -19.60 4.87 -24.63
N VAL A 82 -20.02 5.36 -23.46
CA VAL A 82 -19.17 6.13 -22.55
C VAL A 82 -18.87 5.27 -21.33
N VAL A 83 -17.60 4.92 -21.16
CA VAL A 83 -17.13 4.07 -20.05
C VAL A 83 -16.71 4.96 -18.89
N VAL A 84 -17.34 4.77 -17.73
CA VAL A 84 -17.09 5.53 -16.49
C VAL A 84 -16.70 4.61 -15.33
N ALA A 85 -16.20 5.19 -14.25
CA ALA A 85 -15.84 4.46 -13.03
C ALA A 85 -17.07 3.82 -12.35
N GLU A 86 -16.85 2.82 -11.49
CA GLU A 86 -17.93 2.09 -10.81
C GLU A 86 -18.80 2.96 -9.90
N ASP A 87 -18.16 3.96 -9.28
CA ASP A 87 -18.74 4.93 -8.35
C ASP A 87 -19.29 6.19 -9.06
N MET A 88 -19.27 6.23 -10.40
CA MET A 88 -19.71 7.40 -11.16
C MET A 88 -21.24 7.44 -11.31
N ASP A 89 -21.86 8.49 -10.78
CA ASP A 89 -23.27 8.80 -10.99
C ASP A 89 -23.52 9.59 -12.30
N CYS A 90 -24.77 9.60 -12.78
CA CYS A 90 -25.13 10.26 -14.04
C CYS A 90 -24.93 11.79 -13.99
N PRO A 91 -25.36 12.53 -12.95
CA PRO A 91 -25.15 13.98 -12.87
C PRO A 91 -23.68 14.39 -12.88
N ARG A 92 -22.81 13.66 -12.17
CA ARG A 92 -21.37 13.87 -12.12
C ARG A 92 -20.70 13.53 -13.44
N ALA A 93 -21.11 12.44 -14.09
CA ALA A 93 -20.64 12.08 -15.43
C ALA A 93 -20.96 13.20 -16.45
N LEU A 94 -22.20 13.69 -16.48
CA LEU A 94 -22.61 14.77 -17.39
C LEU A 94 -21.83 16.06 -17.16
N ARG A 95 -21.57 16.44 -15.90
CA ARG A 95 -20.74 17.60 -15.55
C ARG A 95 -19.31 17.46 -16.06
N LEU A 96 -18.70 16.29 -15.91
CA LEU A 96 -17.33 16.01 -16.35
C LEU A 96 -17.20 15.94 -17.88
N LEU A 97 -18.25 15.46 -18.54
CA LEU A 97 -18.37 15.44 -19.99
C LEU A 97 -18.75 16.82 -20.58
N LYS A 98 -19.08 17.80 -19.72
CA LYS A 98 -19.58 19.14 -20.08
C LYS A 98 -20.84 19.08 -20.96
N LEU A 99 -21.73 18.13 -20.68
CA LEU A 99 -22.99 17.93 -21.40
C LEU A 99 -24.18 18.19 -20.48
N ALA A 100 -25.21 18.87 -20.99
CA ALA A 100 -26.46 19.08 -20.26
C ALA A 100 -27.33 17.80 -20.24
N ARG A 101 -27.31 17.03 -21.32
CA ARG A 101 -28.02 15.75 -21.48
C ARG A 101 -27.17 14.82 -22.36
N LEU A 102 -27.30 13.51 -22.13
CA LEU A 102 -26.64 12.51 -22.95
C LEU A 102 -27.29 12.45 -24.36
N PRO A 103 -26.53 12.42 -25.46
CA PRO A 103 -27.10 12.33 -26.80
C PRO A 103 -27.90 11.04 -26.99
N SER A 104 -28.99 11.11 -27.78
CA SER A 104 -29.83 9.95 -28.09
C SER A 104 -29.02 8.87 -28.81
N GLY A 105 -28.85 7.70 -28.19
CA GLY A 105 -28.10 6.57 -28.74
C GLY A 105 -26.77 6.27 -28.04
N VAL A 106 -26.30 7.16 -27.15
CA VAL A 106 -25.09 6.92 -26.35
C VAL A 106 -25.47 6.19 -25.06
N ARG A 107 -24.77 5.10 -24.72
CA ARG A 107 -24.95 4.38 -23.46
C ARG A 107 -23.85 4.74 -22.46
N LEU A 108 -24.25 5.12 -21.25
CA LEU A 108 -23.35 5.37 -20.13
C LEU A 108 -23.17 4.08 -19.32
N VAL A 109 -21.99 3.47 -19.41
CA VAL A 109 -21.70 2.14 -18.85
C VAL A 109 -20.53 2.18 -17.87
N LYS A 110 -20.60 1.37 -16.82
CA LYS A 110 -19.51 1.21 -15.85
C LYS A 110 -18.32 0.44 -16.43
N ALA A 111 -17.14 0.61 -15.84
CA ALA A 111 -15.91 -0.06 -16.27
C ALA A 111 -15.94 -1.59 -16.11
N SER A 112 -16.76 -2.09 -15.19
CA SER A 112 -17.07 -3.50 -14.97
C SER A 112 -17.67 -4.16 -16.20
N TRP A 113 -18.48 -3.45 -16.99
CA TRP A 113 -19.01 -3.96 -18.26
C TRP A 113 -17.90 -4.27 -19.25
N LEU A 114 -16.96 -3.34 -19.44
CA LEU A 114 -15.83 -3.55 -20.37
C LEU A 114 -14.90 -4.66 -19.86
N SER A 115 -14.73 -4.76 -18.55
CA SER A 115 -13.94 -5.81 -17.92
C SER A 115 -14.57 -7.19 -18.13
N ALA A 116 -15.89 -7.31 -17.97
CA ALA A 116 -16.64 -8.53 -18.21
C ALA A 116 -16.63 -8.93 -19.70
N CYS A 117 -16.82 -7.96 -20.60
CA CYS A 117 -16.73 -8.19 -22.05
C CYS A 117 -15.35 -8.76 -22.46
N ILE A 118 -14.26 -8.22 -21.90
CA ILE A 118 -12.89 -8.68 -22.20
C ILE A 118 -12.65 -10.09 -21.64
N ARG A 119 -13.14 -10.37 -20.43
CA ARG A 119 -13.00 -11.69 -19.78
C ARG A 119 -13.72 -12.77 -20.58
N ASP A 120 -14.95 -12.48 -21.00
CA ASP A 120 -15.85 -13.45 -21.63
C ASP A 120 -15.68 -13.48 -23.17
N GLN A 121 -14.81 -12.60 -23.72
CA GLN A 121 -14.52 -12.44 -25.15
C GLN A 121 -15.77 -12.23 -26.03
N GLU A 122 -16.78 -11.61 -25.45
CA GLU A 122 -18.12 -11.44 -26.02
C GLU A 122 -18.62 -10.01 -25.78
N LEU A 123 -19.41 -9.47 -26.72
CA LEU A 123 -20.12 -8.21 -26.51
C LEU A 123 -21.35 -8.44 -25.62
N LEU A 124 -21.19 -8.27 -24.32
CA LEU A 124 -22.26 -8.44 -23.34
C LEU A 124 -23.31 -7.33 -23.43
N SER A 125 -24.56 -7.67 -23.08
CA SER A 125 -25.65 -6.70 -22.94
C SER A 125 -25.29 -5.61 -21.92
N THR A 126 -25.69 -4.38 -22.20
CA THR A 126 -25.48 -3.25 -21.27
C THR A 126 -26.52 -3.21 -20.14
N ALA A 127 -27.48 -4.14 -20.13
CA ALA A 127 -28.47 -4.27 -19.05
C ALA A 127 -27.76 -4.68 -17.75
N GLY A 128 -27.97 -3.93 -16.66
CA GLY A 128 -27.31 -4.14 -15.36
C GLY A 128 -26.03 -3.34 -15.13
N TYR A 129 -25.40 -2.82 -16.20
CA TYR A 129 -24.17 -2.01 -16.11
C TYR A 129 -24.37 -0.53 -16.46
N GLY A 130 -25.60 -0.14 -16.81
CA GLY A 130 -25.96 1.24 -17.12
C GLY A 130 -26.11 2.10 -15.87
N VAL A 131 -25.60 3.33 -15.91
CA VAL A 131 -25.86 4.32 -14.86
C VAL A 131 -27.27 4.88 -15.08
N LEU A 132 -28.18 4.64 -14.12
CA LEU A 132 -29.59 5.05 -14.21
C LEU A 132 -29.69 6.58 -14.40
N VAL A 133 -30.38 6.99 -15.47
CA VAL A 133 -30.74 8.38 -15.73
C VAL A 133 -32.15 8.62 -15.18
N PRO A 134 -32.35 9.42 -14.12
CA PRO A 134 -33.70 9.74 -13.66
C PRO A 134 -34.45 10.52 -14.74
N ARG A 135 -35.46 9.91 -15.37
CA ARG A 135 -36.42 10.64 -16.22
C ARG A 135 -37.32 11.47 -15.31
N ARG A 136 -37.12 12.79 -15.25
CA ARG A 136 -38.22 13.69 -14.86
C ARG A 136 -39.26 13.66 -15.98
N ARG A 137 -40.50 13.29 -15.66
CA ARG A 137 -41.65 13.44 -16.57
C ARG A 137 -41.97 14.93 -16.69
N GLU A 138 -42.02 15.43 -17.91
CA GLU A 138 -42.72 16.67 -18.23
C GLU A 138 -44.23 16.41 -18.21
N GLY A 139 -44.98 17.31 -17.58
CA GLY A 139 -46.43 17.43 -17.72
C GLY A 139 -47.28 16.80 -16.61
N ASP A 140 -47.70 17.62 -15.64
CA ASP A 140 -49.11 17.63 -15.19
C ASP A 140 -49.45 19.00 -14.56
N PRO A 141 -50.53 19.69 -14.97
CA PRO A 141 -50.96 20.96 -14.41
C PRO A 141 -52.04 20.73 -13.36
N ASN A 142 -51.68 20.74 -12.07
CA ASN A 142 -52.67 21.07 -11.04
C ASN A 142 -52.00 21.55 -9.75
N GLY A 143 -52.36 22.76 -9.35
CA GLY A 143 -51.93 23.32 -8.08
C GLY A 143 -52.64 22.68 -6.89
N LYS A 144 -52.00 22.75 -5.73
CA LYS A 144 -52.59 23.40 -4.55
C LYS A 144 -51.52 23.71 -3.51
N ALA A 145 -51.64 24.91 -2.99
CA ALA A 145 -50.79 25.55 -2.00
C ALA A 145 -50.97 24.97 -0.59
N ALA A 146 -49.98 25.21 0.27
CA ALA A 146 -50.23 25.55 1.67
C ALA A 146 -49.13 26.51 2.18
N PHE A 147 -49.57 27.72 2.47
CA PHE A 147 -48.88 28.81 3.15
C PHE A 147 -48.55 28.45 4.60
N LYS A 148 -47.50 29.06 5.15
CA LYS A 148 -47.64 30.03 6.27
C LYS A 148 -46.39 30.90 6.43
N ALA A 149 -46.65 32.21 6.42
CA ALA A 149 -45.71 33.29 6.67
C ALA A 149 -45.88 33.82 8.09
N SER A 150 -44.83 34.41 8.66
CA SER A 150 -44.94 35.57 9.55
C SER A 150 -43.62 36.34 9.55
N ALA A 151 -43.72 37.64 9.38
CA ALA A 151 -42.64 38.63 9.31
C ALA A 151 -42.97 39.77 10.27
N LEU A 152 -41.97 40.39 10.91
CA LEU A 152 -42.08 41.76 11.47
C LEU A 152 -40.72 42.49 11.53
N LEU A 153 -40.53 43.38 10.56
CA LEU A 153 -40.04 44.79 10.54
C LEU A 153 -39.04 45.40 11.56
N SER A 154 -38.07 46.15 10.97
CA SER A 154 -37.65 47.56 11.22
C SER A 154 -36.21 47.88 11.75
N ALA A 155 -35.67 49.00 11.24
CA ALA A 155 -34.28 49.53 11.20
C ALA A 155 -33.89 50.41 12.44
N PRO A 156 -32.69 51.07 12.60
CA PRO A 156 -31.97 51.95 11.64
C PRO A 156 -30.41 51.88 11.62
N VAL A 157 -29.80 52.65 10.69
CA VAL A 157 -28.35 52.87 10.41
C VAL A 157 -27.78 54.02 11.28
N PRO A 158 -26.44 54.21 11.46
CA PRO A 158 -25.69 55.11 10.53
C PRO A 158 -24.16 54.88 10.35
N PHE A 159 -23.64 55.37 9.21
CA PHE A 159 -22.29 55.95 8.92
C PHE A 159 -21.01 55.09 9.17
N CYS A 160 -19.92 55.10 8.38
CA CYS A 160 -19.40 55.99 7.33
C CYS A 160 -18.22 55.32 6.56
N SER A 161 -18.06 55.73 5.30
CA SER A 161 -16.83 55.93 4.49
C SER A 161 -15.86 54.79 4.10
N LEU A 162 -16.01 54.42 2.81
CA LEU A 162 -15.03 54.32 1.71
C LEU A 162 -13.82 53.35 1.76
N PRO A 163 -13.39 52.85 0.58
CA PRO A 163 -12.92 51.49 0.43
C PRO A 163 -11.40 51.38 0.25
N GLU A 164 -10.77 50.57 1.09
CA GLU A 164 -9.54 49.88 0.71
C GLU A 164 -9.88 48.63 -0.12
N ALA A 165 -9.12 48.46 -1.18
CA ALA A 165 -9.04 47.21 -1.92
C ALA A 165 -8.58 46.06 -1.02
N ARG A 166 -9.07 44.86 -1.35
CA ARG A 166 -8.67 43.51 -0.90
C ARG A 166 -9.48 42.86 0.25
N ALA A 167 -10.26 41.88 -0.19
CA ALA A 167 -10.27 40.47 0.26
C ALA A 167 -11.16 40.01 1.43
N HIS A 168 -11.56 38.74 1.30
CA HIS A 168 -12.18 37.82 2.28
C HIS A 168 -13.70 38.01 2.51
N CYS A 169 -14.54 37.02 2.85
CA CYS A 169 -14.42 35.73 3.58
C CYS A 169 -15.44 34.72 2.97
N PHE A 170 -15.65 33.46 3.34
CA PHE A 170 -15.55 32.61 4.55
C PHE A 170 -15.56 31.16 4.01
N LEU A 171 -14.99 30.11 4.59
CA LEU A 171 -14.75 29.71 5.97
C LEU A 171 -13.56 28.73 5.96
N SER A 172 -12.72 28.83 6.99
CA SER A 172 -11.85 27.77 7.50
C SER A 172 -12.68 26.52 7.89
N PRO A 173 -12.11 25.44 8.45
CA PRO A 173 -10.70 25.08 8.55
C PRO A 173 -10.45 23.60 8.14
N HIS A 174 -9.19 23.19 8.28
CA HIS A 174 -8.72 21.84 8.59
C HIS A 174 -8.08 20.99 7.48
N ARG A 175 -6.77 20.83 7.70
CA ARG A 175 -6.02 19.57 7.78
C ARG A 175 -5.90 18.79 6.47
N GLY A 176 -4.89 19.17 5.70
CA GLY A 176 -4.27 18.30 4.69
C GLY A 176 -3.09 17.53 5.29
N ILE A 177 -3.31 16.25 5.58
CA ILE A 177 -2.26 15.23 5.78
C ILE A 177 -2.60 14.03 4.90
N LEU A 178 -1.63 13.67 4.05
CA LEU A 178 -1.26 12.34 3.53
C LEU A 178 -2.10 11.58 2.46
N MET A 179 -1.32 10.89 1.61
CA MET A 179 -1.58 9.61 0.91
C MET A 179 -2.61 9.67 -0.23
N LEU A 180 -2.32 9.29 -1.48
CA LEU A 180 -1.36 8.35 -2.06
C LEU A 180 -1.24 7.00 -1.33
N ARG A 181 -2.21 6.11 -1.58
CA ARG A 181 -2.06 4.66 -1.60
C ARG A 181 -3.07 4.12 -2.64
N LYS A 182 -2.61 3.40 -3.67
CA LYS A 182 -2.41 1.93 -3.69
C LYS A 182 -3.74 1.27 -4.07
N VAL A 183 -3.94 0.83 -5.32
CA VAL A 183 -3.38 -0.39 -5.95
C VAL A 183 -3.36 -1.56 -4.97
N CYS A 184 -4.52 -2.19 -4.84
CA CYS A 184 -4.60 -3.60 -4.51
C CYS A 184 -4.90 -4.32 -5.83
N ASP A 185 -4.04 -5.29 -6.14
CA ASP A 185 -4.35 -6.38 -7.05
C ASP A 185 -5.18 -7.38 -6.24
N ASP A 186 -6.35 -7.73 -6.77
CA ASP A 186 -7.23 -8.78 -6.30
C ASP A 186 -6.74 -10.11 -6.89
N GLU A 187 -6.38 -11.06 -6.03
CA GLU A 187 -6.29 -12.47 -6.37
C GLU A 187 -7.40 -13.17 -5.59
N ASP A 188 -8.36 -13.71 -6.34
CA ASP A 188 -9.46 -14.51 -5.84
C ASP A 188 -8.91 -15.75 -5.13
N SER A 189 -9.09 -15.79 -3.81
CA SER A 189 -8.97 -17.00 -3.01
C SER A 189 -10.35 -17.25 -2.44
N GLU A 190 -11.01 -18.31 -2.90
CA GLU A 190 -12.24 -18.79 -2.28
C GLU A 190 -11.96 -19.06 -0.80
N GLY A 191 -12.58 -18.25 0.05
CA GLY A 191 -12.52 -18.40 1.49
C GLY A 191 -13.53 -19.45 1.90
N GLU A 192 -13.06 -20.64 2.25
CA GLU A 192 -13.73 -21.39 3.30
C GLU A 192 -13.63 -20.53 4.57
N ASP A 193 -14.78 -20.11 5.10
CA ASP A 193 -14.86 -19.46 6.40
C ASP A 193 -14.25 -20.40 7.44
N ALA A 194 -12.99 -20.17 7.80
CA ALA A 194 -12.34 -20.86 8.89
C ALA A 194 -13.04 -20.42 10.19
N SER A 195 -14.11 -21.12 10.56
CA SER A 195 -14.78 -20.95 11.83
C SER A 195 -13.78 -21.18 12.95
N VAL A 196 -13.50 -20.16 13.76
CA VAL A 196 -12.65 -20.26 14.95
C VAL A 196 -13.23 -21.35 15.83
N THR A 197 -12.48 -22.43 16.01
CA THR A 197 -12.95 -23.56 16.81
C THR A 197 -12.76 -23.27 18.30
N GLN A 198 -13.50 -23.97 19.15
CA GLN A 198 -13.27 -23.95 20.60
C GLN A 198 -11.81 -24.33 20.94
N GLY A 199 -11.20 -25.22 20.15
CA GLY A 199 -9.79 -25.59 20.29
C GLY A 199 -8.81 -24.45 19.97
N ASP A 200 -9.12 -23.59 19.00
CA ASP A 200 -8.31 -22.40 18.71
C ASP A 200 -8.40 -21.37 19.85
N LEU A 201 -9.58 -21.25 20.45
CA LEU A 201 -9.81 -20.39 21.62
C LEU A 201 -9.05 -20.93 22.84
N GLU A 202 -9.08 -22.23 23.09
CA GLU A 202 -8.31 -22.87 24.17
C GLU A 202 -6.80 -22.78 23.94
N ALA A 203 -6.35 -22.89 22.69
CA ALA A 203 -4.95 -22.68 22.32
C ALA A 203 -4.49 -21.23 22.54
N LEU A 204 -5.37 -20.25 22.25
CA LEU A 204 -5.14 -18.84 22.55
C LEU A 204 -5.07 -18.57 24.05
N ILE A 205 -5.97 -19.17 24.84
CA ILE A 205 -6.05 -18.97 26.30
C ILE A 205 -4.87 -19.64 27.02
N SER A 206 -4.53 -20.86 26.63
CA SER A 206 -3.46 -21.64 27.29
C SER A 206 -2.06 -21.30 26.77
N GLY A 207 -1.95 -20.63 25.63
CA GLY A 207 -0.70 -20.44 24.90
C GLY A 207 -0.10 -21.73 24.35
N ARG A 208 -0.83 -22.86 24.42
CA ARG A 208 -0.40 -24.18 23.95
C ARG A 208 -1.32 -24.61 22.81
N TYR A 209 -0.78 -24.72 21.61
CA TYR A 209 -1.50 -25.35 20.51
C TYR A 209 -1.61 -26.85 20.76
N PRO A 210 -2.75 -27.50 20.44
CA PRO A 210 -2.82 -28.95 20.41
C PRO A 210 -1.75 -29.47 19.45
N MET A 211 -0.69 -30.08 20.00
CA MET A 211 0.11 -31.02 19.23
C MET A 211 -0.87 -32.12 18.84
N LYS A 212 -1.05 -32.36 17.53
CA LYS A 212 -1.67 -33.61 17.08
C LYS A 212 -0.89 -34.73 17.75
N SER A 213 -1.53 -35.43 18.67
CA SER A 213 -0.99 -36.63 19.29
C SER A 213 -0.85 -37.68 18.19
N SER A 214 0.32 -37.73 17.56
CA SER A 214 0.78 -38.93 16.90
C SER A 214 1.15 -39.91 18.01
N GLU A 215 0.24 -40.82 18.32
CA GLU A 215 0.59 -42.02 19.08
C GLU A 215 1.63 -42.80 18.27
N GLU A 216 2.72 -43.14 18.95
CA GLU A 216 3.86 -43.87 18.43
C GLU A 216 3.45 -45.30 18.04
N THR A 217 3.75 -45.71 16.81
CA THR A 217 4.49 -46.95 16.55
C THR A 217 5.03 -46.91 15.12
N GLY A 218 6.31 -47.27 14.93
CA GLY A 218 6.84 -47.67 13.63
C GLY A 218 7.82 -46.68 12.98
N ASP A 219 9.09 -46.96 13.21
CA ASP A 219 10.25 -46.47 12.48
C ASP A 219 10.03 -46.49 10.95
N SER A 220 9.91 -45.31 10.33
CA SER A 220 10.09 -45.06 8.90
C SER A 220 10.08 -43.55 8.66
N SER A 221 11.28 -42.99 8.47
CA SER A 221 11.49 -41.64 7.97
C SER A 221 10.92 -41.47 6.57
N SER A 222 9.61 -41.25 6.46
CA SER A 222 9.00 -40.67 5.24
C SER A 222 8.89 -39.17 5.42
N THR A 223 10.00 -38.46 5.17
CA THR A 223 9.94 -37.03 4.87
C THR A 223 9.15 -36.87 3.58
N VAL A 224 7.82 -36.68 3.69
CA VAL A 224 7.03 -36.21 2.56
C VAL A 224 7.57 -34.83 2.23
N ALA A 225 8.39 -34.76 1.18
CA ALA A 225 8.96 -33.52 0.67
C ALA A 225 7.79 -32.65 0.21
N GLN A 226 7.38 -31.73 1.08
CA GLN A 226 6.50 -30.63 0.69
C GLN A 226 7.16 -29.93 -0.50
N PRO A 227 6.42 -29.66 -1.60
CA PRO A 227 6.96 -28.91 -2.71
C PRO A 227 7.57 -27.62 -2.17
N ALA A 228 8.80 -27.30 -2.59
CA ALA A 228 9.48 -26.07 -2.19
C ALA A 228 8.65 -24.86 -2.68
N SER A 229 7.69 -24.45 -1.86
CA SER A 229 6.82 -23.34 -2.18
C SER A 229 7.65 -22.06 -2.15
N LYS A 230 7.35 -21.13 -3.06
CA LYS A 230 8.10 -19.87 -3.13
C LYS A 230 7.76 -18.93 -1.96
N TRP A 231 6.74 -19.25 -1.18
CA TRP A 231 6.10 -18.38 -0.21
C TRP A 231 6.67 -18.59 1.18
N VAL A 232 7.01 -17.48 1.83
CA VAL A 232 7.57 -17.47 3.20
C VAL A 232 6.63 -18.15 4.20
N CYS A 233 5.31 -18.01 4.03
CA CYS A 233 4.30 -18.58 4.94
C CYS A 233 4.24 -20.11 4.93
N ALA A 234 4.76 -20.76 3.89
CA ALA A 234 4.75 -22.22 3.77
C ALA A 234 6.05 -22.86 4.28
N HIS A 235 6.92 -22.06 4.90
CA HIS A 235 8.18 -22.50 5.49
C HIS A 235 8.15 -22.20 6.99
N SER A 236 8.65 -23.13 7.80
CA SER A 236 8.86 -22.84 9.22
C SER A 236 9.83 -21.67 9.33
N SER A 237 9.42 -20.65 10.09
CA SER A 237 10.23 -19.46 10.34
C SER A 237 11.23 -19.65 11.47
N ASN A 238 11.48 -20.91 11.90
CA ASN A 238 12.53 -21.23 12.86
C ASN A 238 13.85 -20.63 12.36
N SER A 239 14.23 -19.50 12.95
CA SER A 239 15.51 -18.88 12.66
C SER A 239 16.56 -19.89 13.04
N LYS A 240 17.30 -20.41 12.06
CA LYS A 240 18.56 -21.10 12.35
C LYS A 240 19.37 -20.15 13.24
N LYS A 241 19.84 -20.67 14.38
CA LYS A 241 20.50 -19.85 15.40
C LYS A 241 21.75 -19.15 14.87
N GLU A 242 22.33 -19.68 13.79
CA GLU A 242 23.61 -19.23 13.28
C GLU A 242 23.49 -18.66 11.85
N ASN A 243 23.99 -17.44 11.67
CA ASN A 243 24.11 -16.79 10.37
C ASN A 243 25.54 -16.98 9.83
N HIS A 244 25.73 -17.97 8.97
CA HIS A 244 27.04 -18.25 8.36
C HIS A 244 27.51 -17.18 7.35
N ASN A 245 26.66 -16.20 7.02
CA ASN A 245 26.90 -15.18 6.01
C ASN A 245 26.92 -13.77 6.61
N GLN A 246 27.31 -13.65 7.88
CA GLN A 246 27.25 -12.41 8.65
C GLN A 246 27.97 -11.24 7.96
N CYS A 247 29.20 -11.45 7.49
CA CYS A 247 30.01 -10.45 6.78
C CYS A 247 29.30 -9.85 5.55
N ILE A 248 28.50 -10.66 4.84
CA ILE A 248 27.71 -10.21 3.70
C ILE A 248 26.47 -9.46 4.19
N THR A 249 25.74 -10.06 5.14
CA THR A 249 24.46 -9.51 5.60
C THR A 249 24.62 -8.15 6.26
N GLU A 250 25.67 -7.92 7.05
CA GLU A 250 25.91 -6.63 7.72
C GLU A 250 26.07 -5.48 6.70
N LYS A 251 26.84 -5.69 5.63
CA LYS A 251 27.03 -4.69 4.57
C LYS A 251 25.74 -4.43 3.80
N LEU A 252 24.96 -5.48 3.50
CA LEU A 252 23.69 -5.34 2.80
C LEU A 252 22.62 -4.68 3.67
N GLU A 253 22.63 -4.89 4.99
CA GLU A 253 21.71 -4.27 5.95
C GLU A 253 21.85 -2.75 5.98
N VAL A 254 23.09 -2.24 5.95
CA VAL A 254 23.33 -0.78 5.86
C VAL A 254 22.69 -0.19 4.60
N LEU A 255 22.84 -0.85 3.44
CA LEU A 255 22.15 -0.41 2.22
C LEU A 255 20.63 -0.52 2.31
N ALA A 256 20.11 -1.61 2.87
CA ALA A 256 18.68 -1.82 3.04
C ALA A 256 18.07 -0.69 3.89
N LYS A 257 18.74 -0.34 4.99
CA LYS A 257 18.35 0.77 5.88
C LYS A 257 18.38 2.11 5.15
N ALA A 258 19.48 2.41 4.44
CA ALA A 258 19.61 3.65 3.67
C ALA A 258 18.49 3.82 2.64
N TYR A 259 18.17 2.77 1.87
CA TYR A 259 17.06 2.84 0.91
C TYR A 259 15.69 2.96 1.56
N SER A 260 15.48 2.31 2.70
CA SER A 260 14.23 2.41 3.47
C SER A 260 13.98 3.86 3.91
N VAL A 261 15.00 4.48 4.51
CA VAL A 261 14.99 5.87 5.00
C VAL A 261 14.81 6.87 3.85
N GLN A 262 15.39 6.59 2.68
CA GLN A 262 15.18 7.39 1.46
C GLN A 262 13.78 7.20 0.83
N GLY A 263 12.99 6.25 1.31
CA GLY A 263 11.66 5.95 0.76
C GLY A 263 11.65 5.02 -0.45
N ASP A 264 12.78 4.44 -0.83
CA ASP A 264 12.84 3.43 -1.88
C ASP A 264 12.48 2.04 -1.32
N LYS A 265 11.18 1.85 -1.18
CA LYS A 265 10.60 0.62 -0.61
C LYS A 265 10.94 -0.62 -1.42
N TRP A 266 11.04 -0.51 -2.74
CA TRP A 266 11.27 -1.66 -3.61
C TRP A 266 12.72 -2.14 -3.52
N ARG A 267 13.70 -1.23 -3.53
CA ARG A 267 15.10 -1.60 -3.30
C ARG A 267 15.29 -2.12 -1.88
N ALA A 268 14.78 -1.43 -0.88
CA ALA A 268 14.86 -1.88 0.51
C ALA A 268 14.29 -3.31 0.69
N LEU A 269 13.12 -3.59 0.11
CA LEU A 269 12.51 -4.92 0.13
C LEU A 269 13.38 -5.96 -0.60
N GLY A 270 13.98 -5.60 -1.74
CA GLY A 270 14.89 -6.48 -2.48
C GLY A 270 16.10 -6.89 -1.64
N TYR A 271 16.74 -5.94 -0.95
CA TYR A 271 17.83 -6.24 -0.01
C TYR A 271 17.34 -7.06 1.17
N ALA A 272 16.21 -6.72 1.79
CA ALA A 272 15.66 -7.47 2.92
C ALA A 272 15.39 -8.95 2.58
N LYS A 273 14.85 -9.23 1.39
CA LYS A 273 14.66 -10.60 0.89
C LYS A 273 15.99 -11.35 0.75
N ALA A 274 16.99 -10.71 0.15
CA ALA A 274 18.32 -11.31 -0.01
C ALA A 274 19.01 -11.55 1.35
N ILE A 275 18.93 -10.60 2.28
CA ILE A 275 19.48 -10.73 3.64
C ILE A 275 18.83 -11.91 4.36
N ASN A 276 17.50 -12.04 4.32
CA ASN A 276 16.80 -13.15 4.95
C ASN A 276 17.18 -14.50 4.32
N ALA A 277 17.32 -14.55 2.98
CA ALA A 277 17.77 -15.75 2.28
C ALA A 277 19.20 -16.15 2.70
N LEU A 278 20.11 -15.18 2.85
CA LEU A 278 21.49 -15.42 3.32
C LEU A 278 21.56 -15.86 4.79
N LYS A 279 20.77 -15.23 5.68
CA LYS A 279 20.68 -15.60 7.10
C LYS A 279 20.18 -17.02 7.32
N SER A 280 19.30 -17.50 6.44
CA SER A 280 18.72 -18.85 6.50
C SER A 280 19.53 -19.90 5.72
N TYR A 281 20.50 -19.46 4.93
CA TYR A 281 21.35 -20.34 4.15
C TYR A 281 22.25 -21.17 5.06
N HIS A 282 22.32 -22.48 4.80
CA HIS A 282 22.86 -23.48 5.72
C HIS A 282 24.40 -23.51 5.81
N LYS A 283 25.10 -22.68 5.03
CA LYS A 283 26.55 -22.64 4.97
C LYS A 283 27.03 -21.27 4.48
N PRO A 284 28.34 -20.96 4.58
CA PRO A 284 28.90 -19.77 3.96
C PRO A 284 28.79 -19.84 2.43
N VAL A 285 28.39 -18.73 1.80
CA VAL A 285 28.43 -18.56 0.35
C VAL A 285 29.85 -18.22 -0.07
N THR A 286 30.41 -18.97 -1.02
CA THR A 286 31.81 -18.81 -1.44
C THR A 286 31.97 -18.37 -2.89
N SER A 287 30.90 -18.41 -3.70
CA SER A 287 30.99 -18.09 -5.13
C SER A 287 29.75 -17.38 -5.67
N PHE A 288 29.93 -16.66 -6.77
CA PHE A 288 28.84 -16.03 -7.52
C PHE A 288 27.77 -17.02 -8.00
N GLN A 289 28.20 -18.19 -8.49
CA GLN A 289 27.30 -19.22 -9.01
C GLN A 289 26.43 -19.80 -7.89
N GLU A 290 27.01 -20.01 -6.71
CA GLU A 290 26.28 -20.44 -5.52
C GLU A 290 25.28 -19.38 -5.06
N ALA A 291 25.69 -18.11 -4.99
CA ALA A 291 24.80 -17.01 -4.65
C ALA A 291 23.59 -16.94 -5.59
N CYS A 292 23.77 -17.15 -6.91
CA CYS A 292 22.67 -17.15 -7.88
C CYS A 292 21.69 -18.31 -7.72
N LYS A 293 22.09 -19.43 -7.09
CA LYS A 293 21.21 -20.57 -6.83
C LYS A 293 20.30 -20.35 -5.62
N ILE A 294 20.59 -19.35 -4.78
CA ILE A 294 19.79 -19.04 -3.60
C ILE A 294 18.48 -18.36 -4.05
N PRO A 295 17.31 -18.93 -3.69
CA PRO A 295 16.03 -18.31 -4.01
C PRO A 295 15.94 -16.87 -3.50
N GLY A 296 15.56 -15.95 -4.38
CA GLY A 296 15.47 -14.52 -4.06
C GLY A 296 16.75 -13.70 -4.32
N ILE A 297 17.87 -14.35 -4.70
CA ILE A 297 19.12 -13.69 -5.08
C ILE A 297 19.30 -13.75 -6.60
N GLY A 298 19.19 -12.60 -7.28
CA GLY A 298 19.45 -12.48 -8.71
C GLY A 298 20.89 -12.08 -9.03
N LYS A 299 21.26 -12.09 -10.32
CA LYS A 299 22.62 -11.77 -10.82
C LYS A 299 23.22 -10.49 -10.19
N ARG A 300 22.47 -9.39 -10.18
CA ARG A 300 22.92 -8.09 -9.62
C ARG A 300 23.16 -8.11 -8.11
N MET A 301 22.51 -9.01 -7.38
CA MET A 301 22.73 -9.19 -5.95
C MET A 301 23.93 -10.11 -5.73
N ALA A 302 24.03 -11.19 -6.51
CA ALA A 302 25.18 -12.08 -6.50
C ALA A 302 26.50 -11.36 -6.85
N GLU A 303 26.49 -10.40 -7.77
CA GLU A 303 27.64 -9.51 -8.07
C GLU A 303 28.10 -8.74 -6.82
N LYS A 304 27.16 -8.25 -5.99
CA LYS A 304 27.49 -7.52 -4.76
C LYS A 304 28.01 -8.45 -3.68
N ILE A 305 27.44 -9.66 -3.60
CA ILE A 305 27.92 -10.70 -2.69
C ILE A 305 29.36 -11.06 -3.05
N LEU A 306 29.65 -11.27 -4.34
CA LEU A 306 31.01 -11.53 -4.81
C LEU A 306 31.96 -10.38 -4.48
N GLU A 307 31.56 -9.13 -4.73
CA GLU A 307 32.36 -7.94 -4.37
C GLU A 307 32.71 -7.92 -2.87
N ILE A 308 31.75 -8.24 -2.00
CA ILE A 308 31.98 -8.32 -0.54
C ILE A 308 32.91 -9.48 -0.19
N LEU A 309 32.78 -10.64 -0.86
CA LEU A 309 33.65 -11.79 -0.63
C LEU A 309 35.10 -11.52 -1.04
N GLU A 310 35.31 -10.83 -2.17
CA GLU A 310 36.64 -10.53 -2.69
C GLU A 310 37.34 -9.40 -1.94
N SER A 311 36.60 -8.36 -1.54
CA SER A 311 37.19 -7.14 -0.96
C SER A 311 36.90 -6.90 0.52
N GLY A 312 35.98 -7.66 1.12
CA GLY A 312 35.44 -7.37 2.44
C GLY A 312 34.55 -6.12 2.51
N HIS A 313 34.31 -5.47 1.37
CA HIS A 313 33.64 -4.17 1.28
C HIS A 313 32.62 -4.12 0.14
N LEU A 314 31.75 -3.12 0.19
CA LEU A 314 30.80 -2.84 -0.86
C LEU A 314 30.90 -1.37 -1.24
N ARG A 315 31.45 -1.07 -2.43
CA ARG A 315 31.70 0.31 -2.92
C ARG A 315 30.46 1.19 -2.91
N LYS A 316 29.27 0.57 -2.99
CA LYS A 316 28.02 1.31 -2.95
C LYS A 316 27.76 1.98 -1.59
N LEU A 317 28.34 1.47 -0.51
CA LEU A 317 28.27 2.06 0.83
C LEU A 317 28.97 3.41 0.90
N ASP A 318 30.08 3.58 0.18
CA ASP A 318 30.84 4.85 0.14
C ASP A 318 30.09 5.98 -0.56
N HIS A 319 29.06 5.62 -1.33
CA HIS A 319 28.22 6.54 -2.10
C HIS A 319 26.81 6.69 -1.51
N ILE A 320 26.65 6.39 -0.22
CA ILE A 320 25.41 6.70 0.50
C ILE A 320 25.30 8.22 0.63
N SER A 321 24.11 8.76 0.37
CA SER A 321 23.87 10.20 0.46
C SER A 321 24.02 10.68 1.90
N GLU A 322 24.65 11.85 2.08
CA GLU A 322 24.73 12.58 3.36
C GLU A 322 23.36 12.90 3.98
N SER A 323 22.29 12.84 3.17
CA SER A 323 20.92 12.97 3.68
C SER A 323 20.48 11.79 4.55
N VAL A 324 21.06 10.60 4.37
CA VAL A 324 20.58 9.37 5.01
C VAL A 324 20.65 9.44 6.54
N PRO A 325 21.77 9.82 7.17
CA PRO A 325 21.83 9.94 8.64
C PRO A 325 20.78 10.90 9.20
N VAL A 326 20.55 12.04 8.54
CA VAL A 326 19.56 13.04 8.99
C VAL A 326 18.12 12.52 8.80
N LEU A 327 17.84 11.90 7.66
CA LEU A 327 16.54 11.31 7.39
C LEU A 327 16.24 10.16 8.36
N GLU A 328 17.26 9.41 8.76
CA GLU A 328 17.15 8.35 9.75
C GLU A 328 16.86 8.93 11.14
N LEU A 329 17.63 9.93 11.56
CA LEU A 329 17.42 10.68 12.80
C LEU A 329 15.96 11.14 12.92
N PHE A 330 15.42 11.73 11.85
CA PHE A 330 14.04 12.20 11.80
C PHE A 330 13.00 11.08 11.72
N SER A 331 13.28 10.01 11.00
CA SER A 331 12.35 8.87 10.85
C SER A 331 12.20 8.06 12.14
N ASN A 332 13.15 8.18 13.06
CA ASN A 332 13.09 7.58 14.39
C ASN A 332 12.14 8.32 15.35
N ILE A 333 11.72 9.55 15.03
CA ILE A 333 10.70 10.25 15.81
C ILE A 333 9.37 9.53 15.61
N TRP A 334 8.76 9.02 16.69
CA TRP A 334 7.46 8.36 16.60
C TRP A 334 6.40 9.29 16.00
N GLY A 335 5.67 8.80 14.99
CA GLY A 335 4.73 9.61 14.20
C GLY A 335 5.37 10.37 13.02
N ALA A 336 6.68 10.27 12.80
CA ALA A 336 7.38 10.84 11.65
C ALA A 336 7.88 9.75 10.69
N GLY A 337 7.07 9.43 9.67
CA GLY A 337 7.51 8.55 8.60
C GLY A 337 8.43 9.24 7.59
N VAL A 338 8.93 8.47 6.62
CA VAL A 338 9.81 8.94 5.52
C VAL A 338 9.38 10.27 4.88
N LYS A 339 8.07 10.44 4.62
CA LYS A 339 7.55 11.66 3.99
C LYS A 339 7.75 12.89 4.88
N THR A 340 7.51 12.75 6.18
CA THR A 340 7.70 13.80 7.17
C THR A 340 9.18 14.13 7.32
N ALA A 341 10.02 13.10 7.45
CA ALA A 341 11.48 13.26 7.52
C ALA A 341 12.04 13.99 6.29
N GLN A 342 11.60 13.62 5.09
CA GLN A 342 11.99 14.30 3.84
C GLN A 342 11.52 15.76 3.80
N ALA A 343 10.29 16.04 4.24
CA ALA A 343 9.77 17.40 4.29
C ALA A 343 10.58 18.29 5.25
N TRP A 344 10.97 17.78 6.41
CA TRP A 344 11.85 18.49 7.34
C TRP A 344 13.26 18.69 6.78
N TYR A 345 13.81 17.67 6.13
CA TYR A 345 15.11 17.79 5.47
C TYR A 345 15.11 18.87 4.37
N GLN A 346 14.05 18.93 3.56
CA GLN A 346 13.88 19.94 2.50
C GLN A 346 13.71 21.36 3.06
N GLN A 347 13.15 21.49 4.27
CA GLN A 347 13.09 22.77 5.01
C GLN A 347 14.45 23.18 5.60
N GLY A 348 15.49 22.37 5.43
CA GLY A 348 16.84 22.68 5.91
C GLY A 348 17.12 22.18 7.32
N PHE A 349 16.19 21.47 7.97
CA PHE A 349 16.42 20.92 9.31
C PHE A 349 17.44 19.78 9.25
N ARG A 350 18.35 19.75 10.23
CA ARG A 350 19.41 18.72 10.31
C ARG A 350 19.49 18.04 11.68
N THR A 351 18.92 18.64 12.71
CA THR A 351 19.03 18.18 14.09
C THR A 351 17.67 18.01 14.76
N LEU A 352 17.60 17.26 15.87
CA LEU A 352 16.38 17.16 16.68
C LEU A 352 15.97 18.52 17.29
N ASP A 353 16.95 19.39 17.55
CA ASP A 353 16.68 20.74 18.07
C ASP A 353 15.99 21.63 17.02
N ASP A 354 16.36 21.50 15.74
CA ASP A 354 15.62 22.15 14.64
C ASP A 354 14.15 21.71 14.64
N ILE A 355 13.89 20.42 14.86
CA ILE A 355 12.52 19.89 14.92
C ILE A 355 11.78 20.45 16.14
N ARG A 356 12.45 20.53 17.30
CA ARG A 356 11.87 21.05 18.55
C ARG A 356 11.49 22.51 18.45
N THR A 357 12.30 23.32 17.78
CA THR A 357 12.17 24.78 17.77
C THR A 357 11.43 25.34 16.55
N LYS A 358 11.55 24.70 15.39
CA LYS A 358 11.10 25.27 14.10
C LYS A 358 9.98 24.47 13.44
N ALA A 359 9.86 23.16 13.72
CA ALA A 359 8.88 22.33 13.04
C ALA A 359 7.48 22.45 13.67
N SER A 360 6.45 22.41 12.83
CA SER A 360 5.07 22.21 13.28
C SER A 360 4.82 20.71 13.48
N LEU A 361 4.61 20.29 14.73
CA LEU A 361 4.44 18.89 15.11
C LEU A 361 2.97 18.54 15.38
N THR A 362 2.58 17.32 15.02
CA THR A 362 1.35 16.73 15.56
C THR A 362 1.53 16.36 17.04
N SER A 363 0.43 16.15 17.78
CA SER A 363 0.51 15.69 19.17
C SER A 363 1.32 14.40 19.31
N GLN A 364 1.14 13.46 18.38
CA GLN A 364 1.91 12.22 18.31
C GLN A 364 3.41 12.48 18.13
N GLN A 365 3.79 13.37 17.20
CA GLN A 365 5.19 13.70 16.93
C GLN A 365 5.85 14.45 18.10
N ALA A 366 5.10 15.29 18.79
CA ALA A 366 5.59 15.97 19.99
C ALA A 366 5.93 14.95 21.10
N VAL A 367 5.08 13.94 21.32
CA VAL A 367 5.37 12.82 22.23
C VAL A 367 6.58 12.03 21.75
N GLY A 368 6.63 11.70 20.45
CA GLY A 368 7.74 10.97 19.85
C GLY A 368 9.09 11.70 19.94
N LEU A 369 9.08 13.03 19.90
CA LEU A 369 10.29 13.84 20.08
C LEU A 369 10.67 13.97 21.57
N LYS A 370 9.68 14.03 22.46
CA LYS A 370 9.89 14.11 23.90
C LYS A 370 10.54 12.83 24.45
N HIS A 371 10.11 11.67 23.98
CA HIS A 371 10.57 10.34 24.41
C HIS A 371 11.46 9.66 23.36
N TYR A 372 12.23 10.46 22.61
CA TYR A 372 12.99 9.97 21.47
C TYR A 372 14.00 8.87 21.84
N GLU A 373 14.81 9.10 22.89
CA GLU A 373 15.82 8.15 23.34
C GLU A 373 15.17 6.88 23.93
N ASP A 374 14.15 7.05 24.79
CA ASP A 374 13.40 5.94 25.40
C ASP A 374 12.80 5.01 24.34
N PHE A 375 12.23 5.56 23.26
CA PHE A 375 11.63 4.77 22.18
C PHE A 375 12.66 4.11 21.23
N LEU A 376 13.92 4.54 21.26
CA LEU A 376 15.00 3.87 20.55
C LEU A 376 15.58 2.70 21.34
N GLU A 377 15.45 2.74 22.67
CA GLU A 377 15.91 1.66 23.53
C GLU A 377 15.08 0.39 23.32
N ARG A 378 15.77 -0.75 23.35
CA ARG A 378 15.16 -2.07 23.16
C ARG A 378 14.76 -2.61 24.52
N MET A 379 13.47 -2.73 24.78
CA MET A 379 12.99 -3.31 26.05
C MET A 379 13.32 -4.82 26.13
N PRO A 380 13.75 -5.32 27.31
CA PRO A 380 13.87 -6.75 27.56
C PRO A 380 12.50 -7.44 27.60
N ARG A 381 12.47 -8.77 27.60
CA ARG A 381 11.20 -9.52 27.59
C ARG A 381 10.43 -9.36 28.89
N GLU A 382 11.13 -9.20 29.99
CA GLU A 382 10.58 -9.04 31.33
C GLU A 382 9.72 -7.78 31.39
N GLU A 383 10.25 -6.65 30.90
CA GLU A 383 9.50 -5.39 30.77
C GLU A 383 8.26 -5.55 29.87
N ALA A 384 8.41 -6.23 28.72
CA ALA A 384 7.26 -6.48 27.83
C ALA A 384 6.16 -7.33 28.51
N ALA A 385 6.54 -8.27 29.38
CA ALA A 385 5.61 -9.08 30.16
C ALA A 385 4.90 -8.24 31.24
N GLU A 386 5.61 -7.32 31.90
CA GLU A 386 5.02 -6.39 32.88
C GLU A 386 4.01 -5.43 32.23
N ILE A 387 4.28 -4.96 31.02
CA ILE A 387 3.35 -4.14 30.23
C ILE A 387 2.09 -4.94 29.88
N GLU A 388 2.23 -6.17 29.37
CA GLU A 388 1.09 -7.06 29.10
C GLU A 388 0.26 -7.29 30.37
N GLN A 389 0.93 -7.57 31.49
CA GLN A 389 0.31 -7.81 32.78
C GLN A 389 -0.52 -6.61 33.24
N THR A 390 0.01 -5.41 33.07
CA THR A 390 -0.68 -4.14 33.42
C THR A 390 -1.94 -3.97 32.59
N VAL A 391 -1.84 -4.18 31.26
CA VAL A 391 -2.99 -4.12 30.35
C VAL A 391 -4.04 -5.18 30.72
N ARG A 392 -3.60 -6.40 31.02
CA ARG A 392 -4.45 -7.53 31.39
C ARG A 392 -5.22 -7.27 32.69
N GLN A 393 -4.56 -6.74 33.71
CA GLN A 393 -5.21 -6.39 34.97
C GLN A 393 -6.27 -5.30 34.78
N ALA A 394 -5.94 -4.24 34.04
CA ALA A 394 -6.89 -3.17 33.74
C ALA A 394 -8.09 -3.67 32.93
N ALA A 395 -7.88 -4.56 31.96
CA ALA A 395 -8.95 -5.18 31.19
C ALA A 395 -9.86 -6.05 32.06
N LEU A 396 -9.28 -6.93 32.90
CA LEU A 396 -10.05 -7.79 33.79
C LEU A 396 -10.86 -7.00 34.83
N ALA A 397 -10.29 -5.92 35.37
CA ALA A 397 -10.99 -5.02 36.27
C ALA A 397 -12.17 -4.31 35.60
N LEU A 398 -12.04 -4.00 34.31
CA LEU A 398 -13.10 -3.38 33.53
C LEU A 398 -14.25 -4.33 33.24
N LYS A 399 -13.93 -5.57 32.86
CA LYS A 399 -14.91 -6.60 32.59
C LYS A 399 -14.32 -8.00 32.84
N PRO A 400 -14.89 -8.76 33.79
CA PRO A 400 -14.53 -10.16 33.98
C PRO A 400 -14.73 -10.96 32.68
N GLY A 401 -13.81 -11.89 32.41
CA GLY A 401 -13.87 -12.76 31.23
C GLY A 401 -13.15 -12.21 29.98
N LEU A 402 -12.64 -10.97 30.01
CA LEU A 402 -11.76 -10.49 28.96
C LEU A 402 -10.45 -11.29 28.93
N VAL A 403 -9.98 -11.56 27.72
CA VAL A 403 -8.72 -12.28 27.44
C VAL A 403 -7.75 -11.30 26.80
N CYS A 404 -6.55 -11.20 27.37
CA CYS A 404 -5.45 -10.40 26.84
C CYS A 404 -4.28 -11.31 26.46
N VAL A 405 -3.67 -11.06 25.29
CA VAL A 405 -2.57 -11.87 24.78
C VAL A 405 -1.51 -10.97 24.15
N ALA A 406 -0.30 -11.00 24.69
CA ALA A 406 0.85 -10.36 24.02
C ALA A 406 1.12 -11.03 22.66
N CYS A 407 1.28 -10.18 21.65
CA CYS A 407 1.42 -10.53 20.25
C CYS A 407 2.81 -10.10 19.75
N GLY A 408 2.91 -9.72 18.48
CA GLY A 408 4.10 -9.05 17.96
C GLY A 408 5.38 -9.86 18.06
N SER A 409 6.48 -9.13 18.27
CA SER A 409 7.82 -9.71 18.44
C SER A 409 7.93 -10.56 19.71
N TYR A 410 7.21 -10.19 20.77
CA TYR A 410 7.18 -10.90 22.04
C TYR A 410 6.68 -12.33 21.85
N ARG A 411 5.54 -12.50 21.16
CA ARG A 411 4.95 -13.82 20.85
C ARG A 411 5.83 -14.67 19.93
N ARG A 412 6.66 -14.06 19.09
CA ARG A 412 7.64 -14.76 18.23
C ARG A 412 8.93 -15.15 18.97
N GLY A 413 9.01 -14.95 20.28
CA GLY A 413 10.15 -15.37 21.09
C GLY A 413 11.41 -14.49 20.94
N LYS A 414 11.29 -13.24 20.49
CA LYS A 414 12.45 -12.32 20.44
C LYS A 414 12.94 -11.99 21.85
N ALA A 415 14.25 -11.97 22.05
CA ALA A 415 14.90 -11.67 23.33
C ALA A 415 14.74 -10.22 23.79
N THR A 416 14.48 -9.31 22.87
CA THR A 416 14.10 -7.92 23.17
C THR A 416 12.90 -7.54 22.31
N CYS A 417 12.16 -6.52 22.73
CA CYS A 417 11.02 -5.93 22.05
C CYS A 417 11.28 -4.43 21.79
N GLY A 418 10.47 -3.82 20.92
CA GLY A 418 10.56 -2.39 20.60
C GLY A 418 9.25 -1.69 20.91
N ASP A 419 8.18 -2.47 20.82
CA ASP A 419 6.83 -2.19 21.27
C ASP A 419 6.23 -3.48 21.85
N VAL A 420 5.11 -3.32 22.55
CA VAL A 420 4.28 -4.42 23.05
C VAL A 420 2.93 -4.36 22.37
N ASP A 421 2.65 -5.35 21.54
CA ASP A 421 1.33 -5.54 20.93
C ASP A 421 0.47 -6.39 21.88
N VAL A 422 -0.68 -5.90 22.34
CA VAL A 422 -1.63 -6.69 23.15
C VAL A 422 -2.96 -6.83 22.43
N LEU A 423 -3.34 -8.07 22.13
CA LEU A 423 -4.68 -8.40 21.65
C LEU A 423 -5.63 -8.49 22.84
N VAL A 424 -6.78 -7.84 22.76
CA VAL A 424 -7.85 -7.93 23.77
C VAL A 424 -9.12 -8.46 23.11
N THR A 425 -9.69 -9.52 23.67
CA THR A 425 -10.91 -10.17 23.15
C THR A 425 -11.78 -10.73 24.29
N HIS A 426 -12.93 -11.30 23.94
CA HIS A 426 -13.79 -12.03 24.86
C HIS A 426 -14.36 -13.28 24.18
N PRO A 427 -14.43 -14.45 24.87
CA PRO A 427 -14.92 -15.72 24.31
C PRO A 427 -16.30 -15.65 23.64
N ASP A 428 -17.20 -14.81 24.13
CA ASP A 428 -18.55 -14.65 23.59
C ASP A 428 -18.61 -13.88 22.25
N GLY A 429 -17.48 -13.36 21.74
CA GLY A 429 -17.42 -12.59 20.50
C GLY A 429 -18.13 -11.22 20.52
N GLN A 430 -18.64 -10.77 21.67
CA GLN A 430 -19.47 -9.56 21.78
C GLN A 430 -18.97 -8.61 22.87
N SER A 431 -18.52 -9.16 23.99
CA SER A 431 -18.23 -8.42 25.21
C SER A 431 -16.99 -7.54 25.14
N HIS A 432 -16.15 -7.71 24.13
CA HIS A 432 -14.99 -6.86 23.86
C HIS A 432 -15.37 -5.53 23.16
N ARG A 433 -16.61 -5.40 22.66
CA ARG A 433 -17.06 -4.20 21.92
C ARG A 433 -16.98 -2.95 22.81
N GLY A 434 -16.29 -1.92 22.30
CA GLY A 434 -16.12 -0.64 23.00
C GLY A 434 -15.21 -0.69 24.23
N VAL A 435 -14.46 -1.78 24.44
CA VAL A 435 -13.52 -1.91 25.57
C VAL A 435 -12.33 -0.97 25.43
N PHE A 436 -11.85 -0.74 24.20
CA PHE A 436 -10.60 0.00 23.97
C PHE A 436 -10.56 1.40 24.62
N SER A 437 -11.58 2.24 24.41
CA SER A 437 -11.61 3.58 24.98
C SER A 437 -11.65 3.55 26.50
N LYS A 438 -12.49 2.69 27.08
CA LYS A 438 -12.61 2.59 28.54
C LYS A 438 -11.36 2.01 29.19
N LEU A 439 -10.69 1.08 28.54
CA LEU A 439 -9.41 0.52 28.97
C LEU A 439 -8.33 1.61 28.96
N LEU A 440 -8.25 2.38 27.88
CA LEU A 440 -7.32 3.51 27.77
C LEU A 440 -7.58 4.56 28.86
N ASP A 441 -8.84 4.92 29.09
CA ASP A 441 -9.24 5.85 30.16
C ASP A 441 -8.92 5.30 31.57
N SER A 442 -8.98 3.99 31.76
CA SER A 442 -8.57 3.34 33.01
C SER A 442 -7.06 3.45 33.22
N LEU A 443 -6.28 3.15 32.18
CA LEU A 443 -4.82 3.20 32.22
C LEU A 443 -4.33 4.63 32.45
N HIS A 444 -4.87 5.64 31.75
CA HIS A 444 -4.52 7.04 31.98
C HIS A 444 -4.81 7.52 33.41
N ARG A 445 -5.82 6.96 34.08
CA ARG A 445 -6.14 7.32 35.47
C ARG A 445 -5.18 6.68 36.48
N SER A 446 -4.50 5.60 36.12
CA SER A 446 -3.51 4.95 36.99
C SER A 446 -2.12 5.59 36.97
N GLY A 447 -1.88 6.52 36.05
CA GLY A 447 -0.57 7.13 35.80
C GLY A 447 -0.09 6.82 34.39
#